data_AF-A0A4R1W955-F1
#
_entry.id   AF-A0A4R1W955-F1
#
_cell.length_a   1.000
_cell.length_b   1.000
_cell.length_c   1.000
_cell.angle_alpha   90.00
_cell.angle_beta   90.00
_cell.angle_gamma   90.00
#
_symmetry.space_group_name_H-M   'P 1'
#
loop_
_entity.id
_entity.type
_entity.pdbx_description
1 polymer ?
#
loop_
_entity_poly.entity_id
_entity_poly.type
_entity_poly.pdbx_seq_one_letter_code
_entity_poly.pdbx_strand_id
1 'polypeptide(L)'
;MTRELAHEPLGWRPTTLVVTVRRYRCTACGHVWRQDTSLAAEPRAKLSRRGLRWALEAIVCQHLTVARVAEGLGVAWNTANDAVLAEGKRVLINDENRFDGVNAIGVDEHVVRHEALLFRMEVRDLHRSAVVAVGWKLAA
;
A
#
# COMPACT_ATOMS: atom_id res chain seq x y z
N MET A 1 4.24 14.31 22.79
CA MET A 1 3.22 14.59 21.75
C MET A 1 2.56 13.28 21.36
N THR A 2 1.31 13.29 20.91
CA THR A 2 0.61 12.08 20.49
C THR A 2 0.52 12.05 18.97
N ARG A 3 0.78 10.89 18.37
CA ARG A 3 0.58 10.63 16.95
C ARG A 3 -0.51 9.58 16.80
N GLU A 4 -1.55 9.93 16.06
CA GLU A 4 -2.66 9.03 15.75
C GLU A 4 -2.51 8.51 14.33
N LEU A 5 -2.70 7.20 14.17
CA LEU A 5 -2.51 6.50 12.90
C LEU A 5 -3.69 5.57 12.65
N ALA A 6 -4.24 5.60 11.45
CA ALA A 6 -5.18 4.56 11.01
C ALA A 6 -4.47 3.20 11.04
N HIS A 7 -5.05 2.26 11.77
CA HIS A 7 -4.49 0.94 12.02
C HIS A 7 -5.33 -0.13 11.34
N GLU A 8 -4.77 -1.35 11.30
CA GLU A 8 -5.54 -2.49 10.81
C GLU A 8 -6.85 -2.62 11.61
N PRO A 9 -7.98 -2.91 10.94
CA PRO A 9 -9.27 -2.93 11.63
C PRO A 9 -9.40 -4.15 12.53
N LEU A 10 -9.95 -3.96 13.73
CA LEU A 10 -10.33 -5.07 14.60
C LEU A 10 -11.79 -5.46 14.34
N GLY A 11 -12.02 -6.63 13.74
CA GLY A 11 -13.37 -7.10 13.43
C GLY A 11 -14.15 -6.12 12.54
N TRP A 12 -13.48 -5.56 11.52
CA TRP A 12 -14.00 -4.54 10.61
C TRP A 12 -14.32 -3.18 11.22
N ARG A 13 -13.97 -2.95 12.49
CA ARG A 13 -14.11 -1.64 13.11
C ARG A 13 -12.84 -0.81 12.87
N PRO A 14 -12.97 0.43 12.37
CA PRO A 14 -11.87 1.37 12.31
C PRO A 14 -11.14 1.46 13.64
N THR A 15 -9.82 1.29 13.60
CA THR A 15 -8.97 1.22 14.78
C THR A 15 -7.86 2.25 14.64
N THR A 16 -7.62 3.02 15.69
CA THR A 16 -6.56 4.04 15.73
C THR A 16 -5.41 3.57 16.61
N LEU A 17 -4.20 3.53 16.05
CA LEU A 17 -2.97 3.36 16.82
C LEU A 17 -2.53 4.72 17.37
N VAL A 18 -2.53 4.84 18.69
CA VAL A 18 -2.13 6.06 19.41
C VAL A 18 -0.72 5.89 19.94
N VAL A 19 0.24 6.64 19.37
CA VAL A 19 1.66 6.57 19.72
C VAL A 19 2.07 7.81 20.50
N THR A 20 2.52 7.63 21.74
CA THR A 20 3.16 8.70 22.51
C THR A 20 4.60 8.89 22.04
N VAL A 21 4.88 10.02 21.38
CA VAL A 21 6.22 10.35 20.88
C VAL A 21 6.94 11.24 21.87
N ARG A 22 8.07 10.73 22.38
CA ARG A 22 8.95 11.43 23.32
C ARG A 22 9.88 12.40 22.61
N ARG A 23 10.26 13.47 23.31
CA ARG A 23 11.27 14.44 22.87
C ARG A 23 12.45 14.32 23.82
N TYR A 24 13.64 14.12 23.27
CA TYR A 24 14.87 13.94 24.03
C TYR A 24 15.74 15.19 23.93
N ARG A 25 16.52 15.47 24.96
CA ARG A 25 17.50 16.56 24.98
C ARG A 25 18.84 16.00 25.43
N CYS A 26 19.91 16.30 24.70
CA CYS A 26 21.27 16.00 25.11
C CYS A 26 21.66 16.93 26.27
N THR A 27 22.14 16.37 27.37
CA THR A 27 22.55 17.12 28.57
C THR A 27 23.85 17.90 28.36
N ALA A 28 24.72 17.48 27.44
CA ALA A 28 26.02 18.11 27.20
C ALA A 28 25.97 19.28 26.21
N CYS A 29 25.29 19.12 25.07
CA CYS A 29 25.26 20.13 23.99
C CYS A 29 23.88 20.77 23.78
N GLY A 30 22.85 20.35 24.52
CA GLY A 30 21.50 20.90 24.41
C GLY A 30 20.72 20.49 23.15
N HIS A 31 21.29 19.67 22.25
CA HIS A 31 20.62 19.17 21.05
C HIS A 31 19.31 18.43 21.39
N VAL A 32 18.29 18.59 20.55
CA VAL A 32 16.95 18.04 20.78
C VAL A 32 16.44 17.29 19.57
N TRP A 33 15.98 16.06 19.80
CA TRP A 33 15.39 15.21 18.76
C TRP A 33 14.10 14.55 19.26
N ARG A 34 13.35 13.97 18.33
CA ARG A 34 12.14 13.19 18.63
C ARG A 34 12.47 11.72 18.55
N GLN A 35 11.75 10.92 19.33
CA GLN A 35 11.79 9.47 19.20
C GLN A 35 11.47 9.07 17.76
N ASP A 36 12.28 8.18 17.20
CA ASP A 36 11.99 7.61 15.89
C ASP A 36 10.75 6.71 15.99
N THR A 37 9.81 6.91 15.07
CA THR A 37 8.58 6.13 14.96
C THR A 37 8.45 5.47 13.58
N SER A 38 9.55 5.39 12.83
CA SER A 38 9.64 4.80 11.49
C SER A 38 9.12 3.35 11.46
N LEU A 39 9.30 2.57 12.53
CA LEU A 39 8.75 1.22 12.64
C LEU A 39 7.22 1.20 12.68
N ALA A 40 6.59 2.23 13.25
CA ALA A 40 5.14 2.34 13.32
C ALA A 40 4.55 2.92 12.02
N ALA A 41 5.17 3.97 11.46
CA ALA A 41 4.77 4.60 10.20
C ALA A 41 5.84 5.58 9.70
N GLU A 42 5.95 5.72 8.38
CA GLU A 42 6.78 6.72 7.73
C GLU A 42 6.46 8.16 8.19
N PRO A 43 7.39 9.12 8.07
CA PRO A 43 7.13 10.52 8.36
C PRO A 43 5.89 11.03 7.62
N ARG A 44 5.01 11.75 8.32
CA ARG A 44 3.75 12.33 7.81
C ARG A 44 2.68 11.31 7.34
N ALA A 45 2.99 10.01 7.31
CA ALA A 45 2.00 8.99 6.97
C ALA A 45 0.83 9.01 7.94
N LYS A 46 -0.37 8.81 7.39
CA LYS A 46 -1.64 8.74 8.11
C LYS A 46 -1.99 7.32 8.56
N LEU A 47 -1.44 6.32 7.87
CA LEU A 47 -1.63 4.91 8.17
C LEU A 47 -0.40 4.37 8.89
N SER A 48 -0.63 3.43 9.79
CA SER A 48 0.42 2.57 10.34
C SER A 48 0.93 1.57 9.28
N ARG A 49 2.14 1.02 9.48
CA ARG A 49 2.67 -0.04 8.60
C ARG A 49 1.77 -1.28 8.54
N ARG A 50 1.14 -1.65 9.66
CA ARG A 50 0.15 -2.73 9.72
C ARG A 50 -1.13 -2.38 8.94
N GLY A 51 -1.63 -1.15 9.09
CA GLY A 51 -2.77 -0.67 8.30
C GLY A 51 -2.51 -0.68 6.79
N LEU A 52 -1.29 -0.30 6.36
CA LEU A 52 -0.86 -0.39 4.97
C LEU A 52 -0.81 -1.83 4.46
N ARG A 53 -0.21 -2.74 5.23
CA ARG A 53 -0.17 -4.18 4.88
C ARG A 53 -1.58 -4.75 4.74
N TRP A 54 -2.45 -4.50 5.72
CA TRP A 54 -3.84 -4.95 5.68
C TRP A 54 -4.56 -4.41 4.44
N ALA A 55 -4.39 -3.13 4.12
CA ALA A 55 -5.00 -2.51 2.94
C ALA A 55 -4.52 -3.17 1.64
N LEU A 56 -3.22 -3.47 1.53
CA LEU A 56 -2.67 -4.13 0.36
C LEU A 56 -3.21 -5.57 0.22
N GLU A 57 -3.23 -6.35 1.30
CA GLU A 57 -3.79 -7.70 1.33
C GLU A 57 -5.29 -7.71 1.02
N ALA A 58 -6.04 -6.74 1.52
CA ALA A 58 -7.46 -6.56 1.24
C ALA A 58 -7.75 -6.34 -0.26
N ILE A 59 -6.94 -5.53 -0.94
CA ILE A 59 -7.10 -5.32 -2.39
C ILE A 59 -6.61 -6.53 -3.18
N VAL A 60 -5.39 -7.01 -2.90
CA VAL A 60 -4.70 -7.98 -3.77
C VAL A 60 -5.20 -9.41 -3.54
N CYS A 61 -5.45 -9.80 -2.29
CA CYS A 61 -5.83 -11.17 -1.97
C CYS A 61 -7.35 -11.32 -1.80
N GLN A 62 -8.00 -10.32 -1.20
CA GLN A 62 -9.43 -10.39 -0.87
C GLN A 62 -10.32 -9.68 -1.90
N HIS A 63 -9.73 -9.00 -2.88
CA HIS A 63 -10.44 -8.30 -3.96
C HIS A 63 -11.47 -7.27 -3.46
N LEU A 64 -11.19 -6.65 -2.31
CA LEU A 64 -12.01 -5.55 -1.84
C LEU A 64 -11.88 -4.33 -2.74
N THR A 65 -12.89 -3.47 -2.74
CA THR A 65 -12.78 -2.15 -3.35
C THR A 65 -11.99 -1.21 -2.44
N VAL A 66 -11.38 -0.17 -3.03
CA VAL A 66 -10.71 0.89 -2.26
C VAL A 66 -11.69 1.58 -1.30
N ALA A 67 -12.98 1.68 -1.66
CA ALA A 67 -14.01 2.20 -0.77
C ALA A 67 -14.18 1.34 0.49
N ARG A 68 -14.18 0.00 0.36
CA ARG A 68 -14.25 -0.91 1.52
C ARG A 68 -13.00 -0.84 2.39
N VAL A 69 -11.83 -0.64 1.78
CA VAL A 69 -10.57 -0.43 2.52
C VAL A 69 -10.61 0.89 3.29
N ALA A 70 -11.08 1.96 2.65
CA ALA A 70 -11.22 3.28 3.28
C ALA A 70 -12.20 3.24 4.46
N GLU A 71 -13.34 2.55 4.30
CA GLU A 71 -14.31 2.28 5.36
C GLU A 71 -13.67 1.51 6.52
N GLY A 72 -13.00 0.40 6.24
CA GLY A 72 -12.35 -0.42 7.27
C GLY A 72 -11.29 0.34 8.06
N LEU A 73 -10.50 1.19 7.39
CA LEU A 73 -9.46 2.00 8.03
C LEU A 73 -9.98 3.29 8.67
N GLY A 74 -11.23 3.70 8.40
CA GLY A 74 -11.78 4.97 8.85
C GLY A 74 -11.08 6.19 8.25
N VAL A 75 -10.69 6.13 6.97
CA VAL A 75 -10.00 7.23 6.26
C VAL A 75 -10.77 7.65 5.01
N ALA A 76 -10.44 8.84 4.49
CA ALA A 76 -10.95 9.27 3.19
C ALA A 76 -10.49 8.33 2.06
N TRP A 77 -11.32 8.15 1.05
CA TRP A 77 -11.04 7.28 -0.10
C TRP A 77 -9.69 7.60 -0.76
N ASN A 78 -9.39 8.88 -1.03
CA ASN A 78 -8.12 9.30 -1.64
C ASN A 78 -6.91 8.88 -0.79
N THR A 79 -7.01 9.02 0.53
CA THR A 79 -5.94 8.61 1.46
C THR A 79 -5.67 7.11 1.38
N ALA A 80 -6.72 6.27 1.30
CA ALA A 80 -6.57 4.84 1.13
C ALA A 80 -6.00 4.49 -0.25
N ASN A 81 -6.51 5.12 -1.30
CA ASN A 81 -6.07 4.92 -2.68
C ASN A 81 -4.57 5.20 -2.85
N ASP A 82 -4.13 6.39 -2.44
CA ASP A 82 -2.74 6.82 -2.60
C ASP A 82 -1.79 5.93 -1.79
N ALA A 83 -2.20 5.57 -0.58
CA ALA A 83 -1.45 4.69 0.30
C ALA A 83 -1.27 3.29 -0.29
N VAL A 84 -2.34 2.69 -0.82
CA VAL A 84 -2.30 1.37 -1.46
C VAL A 84 -1.48 1.39 -2.74
N LEU A 85 -1.62 2.41 -3.58
CA LEU A 85 -0.83 2.52 -4.82
C LEU A 85 0.66 2.67 -4.52
N ALA A 86 1.02 3.51 -3.55
CA ALA A 86 2.41 3.69 -3.15
C ALA A 86 3.01 2.40 -2.57
N GLU A 87 2.29 1.72 -1.67
CA GLU A 87 2.77 0.47 -1.05
C GLU A 87 2.81 -0.68 -2.06
N GLY A 88 1.82 -0.78 -2.93
CA GLY A 88 1.78 -1.74 -4.03
C GLY A 88 2.97 -1.54 -4.97
N LYS A 89 3.28 -0.30 -5.35
CA LYS A 89 4.49 -0.01 -6.13
C LYS A 89 5.74 -0.47 -5.39
N ARG A 90 5.89 -0.08 -4.11
CA ARG A 90 7.08 -0.38 -3.30
C ARG A 90 7.32 -1.89 -3.12
N VAL A 91 6.26 -2.68 -2.89
CA VAL A 91 6.36 -4.09 -2.50
C VAL A 91 6.25 -5.04 -3.70
N LEU A 92 5.44 -4.70 -4.71
CA LEU A 92 5.10 -5.64 -5.79
C LEU A 92 5.77 -5.30 -7.12
N ILE A 93 6.15 -4.04 -7.33
CA ILE A 93 6.57 -3.55 -8.66
C ILE A 93 8.02 -3.06 -8.68
N ASN A 94 8.48 -2.34 -7.67
CA ASN A 94 9.72 -1.57 -7.68
C ASN A 94 11.00 -2.39 -7.42
N ASP A 95 10.95 -3.71 -7.62
CA ASP A 95 12.11 -4.59 -7.58
C ASP A 95 12.45 -5.02 -9.01
N GLU A 96 13.59 -4.56 -9.52
CA GLU A 96 14.05 -4.84 -10.89
C GLU A 96 14.40 -6.32 -11.08
N ASN A 97 14.78 -7.00 -10.00
CA ASN A 97 15.17 -8.41 -9.98
C ASN A 97 14.00 -9.33 -9.61
N ARG A 98 12.75 -8.82 -9.60
CA ARG A 98 11.55 -9.60 -9.21
C ARG A 98 11.27 -10.81 -10.09
N PHE A 99 11.98 -10.95 -11.20
CA PHE A 99 11.89 -12.04 -12.17
C PHE A 99 13.16 -12.89 -12.26
N ASP A 100 14.15 -12.70 -11.39
CA ASP A 100 15.36 -13.51 -11.41
C ASP A 100 15.02 -15.00 -11.24
N GLY A 101 15.54 -15.83 -12.15
CA GLY A 101 15.27 -17.27 -12.20
C GLY A 101 13.96 -17.66 -12.87
N VAL A 102 13.16 -16.69 -13.34
CA VAL A 102 11.96 -16.95 -14.16
C VAL A 102 12.38 -17.28 -15.59
N ASN A 103 12.18 -18.53 -16.01
CA ASN A 103 12.57 -19.01 -17.35
C ASN A 103 11.47 -18.87 -18.42
N ALA A 104 10.22 -18.66 -18.02
CA ALA A 104 9.09 -18.50 -18.92
C ALA A 104 8.06 -17.54 -18.32
N ILE A 105 7.46 -16.74 -19.20
CA ILE A 105 6.55 -15.65 -18.87
C ILE A 105 5.28 -15.81 -19.69
N GLY A 106 4.16 -16.14 -19.05
CA GLY A 106 2.85 -16.17 -19.71
C GLY A 106 2.20 -14.80 -19.74
N VAL A 107 1.81 -14.31 -20.91
CA VAL A 107 1.06 -13.06 -21.09
C VAL A 107 -0.41 -13.33 -21.31
N ASP A 108 -1.25 -12.65 -20.55
CA ASP A 108 -2.71 -12.70 -20.68
C ASP A 108 -3.28 -11.32 -21.00
N GLU A 109 -4.45 -11.27 -21.64
CA GLU A 109 -5.18 -10.04 -21.96
C GLU A 109 -6.53 -10.05 -21.22
N HIS A 110 -6.66 -9.18 -20.22
CA HIS A 110 -7.94 -8.93 -19.57
C HIS A 110 -8.61 -7.70 -20.18
N VAL A 111 -9.86 -7.86 -20.64
CA VAL A 111 -10.72 -6.76 -21.10
C VAL A 111 -11.65 -6.35 -19.96
N VAL A 112 -11.47 -5.13 -19.44
CA VAL A 112 -12.38 -4.56 -18.42
C VAL A 112 -13.23 -3.47 -19.06
N ARG A 113 -14.56 -3.56 -18.90
CA ARG A 113 -15.49 -2.50 -19.35
C ARG A 113 -15.63 -1.43 -18.25
N HIS A 114 -15.09 -0.24 -18.49
CA HIS A 114 -15.43 0.96 -17.74
C HIS A 114 -15.17 2.22 -18.58
N GLU A 115 -16.13 2.67 -19.41
CA GLU A 115 -16.02 3.79 -20.39
C GLU A 115 -14.81 3.78 -21.38
N ALA A 116 -13.78 2.98 -21.13
CA ALA A 116 -12.59 2.73 -21.93
C ALA A 116 -12.16 1.27 -21.76
N LEU A 117 -11.56 0.70 -22.80
CA LEU A 117 -10.95 -0.63 -22.76
C LEU A 117 -9.62 -0.54 -22.01
N LEU A 118 -9.50 -1.17 -20.85
CA LEU A 118 -8.20 -1.41 -20.22
C LEU A 118 -7.65 -2.74 -20.74
N PHE A 119 -6.39 -2.74 -21.18
CA PHE A 119 -5.60 -3.96 -21.39
C PHE A 119 -4.58 -4.09 -20.26
N ARG A 120 -4.49 -5.28 -19.67
CA ARG A 120 -3.51 -5.65 -18.65
C ARG A 120 -2.69 -6.79 -19.21
N MET A 121 -1.38 -6.59 -19.37
CA MET A 121 -0.42 -7.64 -19.70
C MET A 121 0.17 -8.17 -18.40
N GLU A 122 -0.18 -9.40 -18.09
CA GLU A 122 0.42 -10.14 -16.98
C GLU A 122 1.64 -10.94 -17.46
N VAL A 123 2.45 -11.35 -16.51
CA VAL A 123 3.58 -12.24 -16.67
C VAL A 123 3.46 -13.27 -15.58
N ARG A 124 3.32 -14.54 -15.97
CA ARG A 124 3.12 -15.64 -15.03
C ARG A 124 4.17 -16.72 -15.21
N ASP A 125 4.74 -17.19 -14.11
CA ASP A 125 5.48 -18.45 -14.05
C ASP A 125 4.72 -19.47 -13.19
N LEU A 126 5.31 -20.64 -12.94
CA LEU A 126 4.70 -21.72 -12.14
C LEU A 126 4.45 -21.34 -10.65
N HIS A 127 5.05 -20.27 -10.16
CA HIS A 127 5.09 -19.93 -8.73
C HIS A 127 4.58 -18.52 -8.39
N ARG A 128 4.56 -17.58 -9.34
CA ARG A 128 4.21 -16.16 -9.14
C ARG A 128 3.61 -15.53 -10.41
N SER A 129 2.80 -14.49 -10.18
CA SER A 129 2.26 -13.60 -11.21
C SER A 129 2.75 -12.18 -10.97
N ALA A 130 3.04 -11.45 -12.05
CA ALA A 130 3.38 -10.03 -12.02
C ALA A 130 2.72 -9.29 -13.17
N VAL A 131 2.33 -8.05 -12.95
CA VAL A 131 1.82 -7.18 -14.03
C VAL A 131 3.01 -6.44 -14.67
N VAL A 132 3.10 -6.45 -16.00
CA VAL A 132 4.23 -5.86 -16.74
C VAL A 132 3.81 -4.68 -17.62
N ALA A 133 2.55 -4.63 -18.07
CA ALA A 133 1.99 -3.42 -18.66
C ALA A 133 0.50 -3.29 -18.34
N VAL A 134 0.04 -2.04 -18.18
CA VAL A 134 -1.37 -1.68 -18.11
C VAL A 134 -1.56 -0.45 -18.99
N GLY A 135 -2.56 -0.46 -19.86
CA GLY A 135 -2.86 0.67 -20.72
C GLY A 135 -4.34 0.72 -21.10
N TRP A 136 -4.76 1.87 -21.62
CA TRP A 136 -6.11 2.07 -22.16
C TRP A 136 -6.08 2.05 -23.69
N LYS A 137 -7.11 1.48 -24.30
CA LYS A 137 -7.44 1.68 -25.71
C LYS A 137 -8.66 2.59 -25.74
N LEU A 138 -8.44 3.85 -26.11
CA LEU A 138 -9.55 4.74 -26.47
C LEU A 138 -10.22 4.10 -27.69
N ALA A 139 -11.52 3.80 -27.59
CA ALA A 139 -12.31 3.51 -28.77
C ALA A 139 -12.28 4.77 -29.64
N ALA A 140 -11.80 4.63 -30.87
CA ALA A 140 -11.81 5.69 -31.87
C ALA A 140 -13.26 6.06 -32.24
#